data_AF-A0A9N7QNK7-F1
#
_entry.id   AF-A0A9N7QNK7-F1
#
_cell.length_a   1.000
_cell.length_b   1.000
_cell.length_c   1.000
_cell.angle_alpha   90.00
_cell.angle_beta   90.00
_cell.angle_gamma   90.00
#
_symmetry.space_group_name_H-M   'P 1'
#
loop_
_entity.id
_entity.type
_entity.pdbx_description
1 polymer ?
#
loop_
_entity_poly.entity_id
_entity_poly.type
_entity_poly.pdbx_seq_one_letter_code
_entity_poly.pdbx_strand_id
1 'polypeptide(L)'
;MSTIRLLPTSRLKAFSDGVYAIVITLLVLDLKVPESSNDLGGALLRSWPAFLAYLVSFVFIGSSWLAHTRLTVALVTADEVFNTMNLLLLLLVTFLPFSSALMSHYLVGPGQRLAVGLFGVNVTLATAASAVLASYGRYKSELSSAKDRATLAEIAQSRWMFSALMGLSVVVVLLLPSVAVAFYLLLSALMLMRPLRILTLGGRRQDDTGENGA
;
A
#
# COMPACT_ATOMS: atom_id res chain seq x y z
N MET A 1 12.99 -3.65 35.55
CA MET A 1 13.52 -3.42 34.18
C MET A 1 13.02 -4.57 33.32
N SER A 2 12.08 -4.31 32.42
CA SER A 2 11.61 -5.31 31.45
C SER A 2 12.73 -5.58 30.46
N THR A 3 13.25 -6.80 30.43
CA THR A 3 14.23 -7.26 29.47
C THR A 3 13.55 -7.31 28.10
N ILE A 4 13.66 -6.23 27.33
CA ILE A 4 13.14 -6.18 25.96
C ILE A 4 13.82 -7.29 25.16
N ARG A 5 13.07 -8.37 24.84
CA ARG A 5 13.58 -9.45 23.99
C ARG A 5 13.67 -8.95 22.56
N LEU A 6 14.89 -8.80 22.08
CA LEU A 6 15.19 -8.58 20.67
C LEU A 6 14.90 -9.87 19.91
N LEU A 7 14.02 -9.79 18.91
CA LEU A 7 13.63 -10.90 18.05
C LEU A 7 14.34 -10.81 16.70
N PRO A 8 14.65 -11.95 16.05
CA PRO A 8 15.18 -11.97 14.70
C PRO A 8 14.17 -11.36 13.71
N THR A 9 14.63 -10.43 12.86
CA THR A 9 13.79 -9.78 11.83
C THR A 9 13.30 -10.77 10.77
N SER A 10 13.99 -11.90 10.58
CA SER A 10 13.63 -12.94 9.61
C SER A 10 12.22 -13.50 9.82
N ARG A 11 11.81 -13.74 11.07
CA ARG A 11 10.47 -14.25 11.38
C ARG A 11 9.38 -13.20 11.12
N LEU A 12 9.63 -11.95 11.50
CA LEU A 12 8.74 -10.83 11.23
C LEU A 12 8.53 -10.66 9.72
N LYS A 13 9.63 -10.69 8.95
CA LYS A 13 9.60 -10.57 7.49
C LYS A 13 8.81 -11.71 6.86
N ALA A 14 9.14 -12.96 7.18
CA ALA A 14 8.45 -14.13 6.62
C ALA A 14 6.94 -14.13 6.94
N PHE A 15 6.56 -13.79 8.17
CA PHE A 15 5.15 -13.69 8.54
C PHE A 15 4.43 -12.59 7.75
N SER A 16 5.03 -11.41 7.67
CA SER A 16 4.43 -10.26 6.97
C SER A 16 4.31 -10.52 5.46
N ASP A 17 5.35 -11.09 4.84
CA ASP A 17 5.34 -11.47 3.42
C ASP A 17 4.23 -12.49 3.12
N GLY A 18 4.04 -13.48 4.00
CA GLY A 18 2.95 -14.44 3.90
C GLY A 18 1.57 -13.77 3.97
N VAL A 19 1.38 -12.84 4.91
CA VAL A 19 0.12 -12.08 5.02
C VAL A 19 -0.12 -11.23 3.78
N TYR A 20 0.86 -10.47 3.29
CA TYR A 20 0.72 -9.68 2.07
C TYR A 20 0.39 -10.55 0.84
N ALA A 21 1.03 -11.71 0.70
CA ALA A 21 0.75 -12.63 -0.39
C ALA A 21 -0.70 -13.15 -0.38
N ILE A 22 -1.21 -13.53 0.81
CA ILE A 22 -2.61 -13.94 0.97
C ILE A 22 -3.55 -12.78 0.65
N VAL A 23 -3.31 -11.59 1.21
CA VAL A 23 -4.18 -10.42 1.01
C VAL A 23 -4.28 -10.02 -0.46
N ILE A 24 -3.16 -10.05 -1.19
CA ILE A 24 -3.14 -9.76 -2.63
C ILE A 24 -3.95 -10.79 -3.41
N THR A 25 -3.81 -12.09 -3.10
CA THR A 25 -4.54 -13.14 -3.82
C THR A 25 -6.04 -13.14 -3.49
N LEU A 26 -6.44 -12.75 -2.28
CA LEU A 26 -7.85 -12.60 -1.92
C LEU A 26 -8.59 -11.53 -2.74
N LEU A 27 -7.89 -10.53 -3.27
CA LEU A 27 -8.53 -9.48 -4.08
C LEU A 27 -9.24 -10.06 -5.31
N VAL A 28 -8.69 -11.10 -5.93
CA VAL A 28 -9.26 -11.67 -7.15
C VAL A 28 -10.59 -12.37 -6.88
N LEU A 29 -10.85 -12.78 -5.64
CA LEU A 29 -12.08 -13.49 -5.28
C LEU A 29 -13.32 -12.59 -5.35
N ASP A 30 -13.16 -11.27 -5.32
CA ASP A 30 -14.26 -10.33 -5.51
C ASP A 30 -14.62 -10.14 -7.00
N LEU A 31 -13.77 -10.58 -7.92
CA LEU A 31 -14.07 -10.59 -9.35
C LEU A 31 -14.96 -11.78 -9.70
N LYS A 32 -16.26 -11.58 -9.51
CA LYS A 32 -17.27 -12.61 -9.81
C LYS A 32 -17.49 -12.78 -11.31
N VAL A 33 -17.54 -14.04 -11.75
CA VAL A 33 -17.96 -14.39 -13.12
C VAL A 33 -19.48 -14.16 -13.23
N PRO A 34 -19.97 -13.45 -14.26
CA PRO A 34 -21.41 -13.26 -14.47
C PRO A 34 -22.14 -14.60 -14.67
N GLU A 35 -23.24 -14.84 -13.95
CA GLU A 35 -23.86 -16.18 -13.83
C GLU A 35 -24.63 -16.66 -15.07
N SER A 36 -25.01 -15.78 -15.99
CA SER A 36 -25.41 -16.11 -17.37
C SER A 36 -25.80 -14.84 -18.10
N SER A 37 -25.26 -14.66 -19.30
CA SER A 37 -25.72 -13.58 -20.17
C SER A 37 -25.60 -14.01 -21.62
N ASN A 38 -26.71 -13.90 -22.36
CA ASN A 38 -26.68 -13.94 -23.82
C ASN A 38 -25.78 -12.84 -24.41
N ASP A 39 -25.44 -11.82 -23.59
CA ASP A 39 -24.49 -10.76 -23.86
C ASP A 39 -23.37 -10.72 -22.78
N LEU A 40 -22.35 -11.57 -22.96
CA LEU A 40 -21.17 -11.62 -22.07
C LEU A 40 -20.38 -10.31 -22.05
N GLY A 41 -20.29 -9.63 -23.21
CA GLY A 41 -19.56 -8.37 -23.33
C GLY A 41 -20.17 -7.28 -22.45
N GLY A 42 -21.48 -7.08 -22.53
CA GLY A 42 -22.17 -6.11 -21.68
C GLY A 42 -22.17 -6.51 -20.20
N ALA A 43 -22.21 -7.81 -19.87
CA ALA A 43 -22.10 -8.27 -18.50
C ALA A 43 -20.72 -7.95 -17.88
N LEU A 44 -19.64 -8.22 -18.61
CA LEU A 44 -18.29 -7.85 -18.19
C LEU A 44 -18.12 -6.34 -18.08
N LEU A 45 -18.69 -5.57 -19.02
CA LEU A 45 -18.62 -4.11 -18.97
C LEU A 45 -19.34 -3.55 -17.73
N ARG A 46 -20.47 -4.14 -17.31
CA ARG A 46 -21.17 -3.74 -16.07
C ARG A 46 -20.37 -4.06 -14.80
N SER A 47 -19.46 -5.03 -14.84
CA SER A 47 -18.55 -5.38 -13.74
C SER A 47 -17.32 -4.46 -13.64
N TRP A 48 -17.25 -3.38 -14.41
CA TRP A 48 -16.16 -2.40 -14.34
C TRP A 48 -15.82 -1.89 -12.92
N PRO A 49 -16.77 -1.71 -11.96
CA PRO A 49 -16.44 -1.29 -10.60
C PRO A 49 -15.55 -2.30 -9.87
N ALA A 50 -15.78 -3.59 -10.10
CA ALA A 50 -15.02 -4.67 -9.48
C ALA A 50 -13.58 -4.71 -10.00
N PHE A 51 -13.41 -4.61 -11.34
CA PHE A 51 -12.07 -4.51 -11.94
C PHE A 51 -11.30 -3.28 -11.46
N LEU A 52 -12.00 -2.15 -11.31
CA LEU A 52 -11.44 -0.92 -10.81
C LEU A 52 -10.94 -1.07 -9.37
N ALA A 53 -11.82 -1.55 -8.48
CA ALA A 53 -11.51 -1.74 -7.07
C ALA A 53 -10.37 -2.75 -6.89
N TYR A 54 -10.38 -3.84 -7.66
CA TYR A 54 -9.29 -4.81 -7.71
C TYR A 54 -7.95 -4.14 -8.05
N LEU A 55 -7.88 -3.39 -9.16
CA LEU A 55 -6.63 -2.79 -9.63
C LEU A 55 -6.09 -1.76 -8.63
N VAL A 56 -6.97 -0.87 -8.15
CA VAL A 56 -6.63 0.17 -7.18
C VAL A 56 -6.09 -0.48 -5.89
N SER A 57 -6.80 -1.46 -5.35
CA SER A 57 -6.40 -2.18 -4.13
C SER A 57 -5.11 -2.96 -4.30
N PHE A 58 -4.91 -3.61 -5.44
CA PHE A 58 -3.66 -4.32 -5.75
C PHE A 58 -2.47 -3.37 -5.72
N VAL A 59 -2.59 -2.19 -6.33
CA VAL A 59 -1.53 -1.17 -6.34
C VAL A 59 -1.26 -0.64 -4.92
N PHE A 60 -2.30 -0.33 -4.14
CA PHE A 60 -2.13 0.14 -2.76
C PHE A 60 -1.47 -0.91 -1.87
N ILE A 61 -1.94 -2.16 -1.91
CA ILE A 61 -1.39 -3.26 -1.09
C ILE A 61 0.05 -3.57 -1.53
N GLY A 62 0.31 -3.66 -2.83
CA GLY A 62 1.67 -3.89 -3.36
C GLY A 62 2.63 -2.75 -3.02
N SER A 63 2.18 -1.51 -3.08
CA SER A 63 2.94 -0.35 -2.61
C SER A 63 3.25 -0.45 -1.11
N SER A 64 2.28 -0.84 -0.29
CA SER A 64 2.48 -1.04 1.14
C SER A 64 3.52 -2.14 1.40
N TRP A 65 3.41 -3.28 0.71
CA TRP A 65 4.39 -4.36 0.78
C TRP A 65 5.80 -3.88 0.41
N LEU A 66 5.97 -3.15 -0.69
CA LEU A 66 7.27 -2.62 -1.10
C LEU A 66 7.91 -1.71 -0.05
N ALA A 67 7.15 -0.85 0.63
CA ALA A 67 7.70 -0.07 1.74
C ALA A 67 8.01 -0.94 2.95
N HIS A 68 7.17 -1.90 3.27
CA HIS A 68 7.41 -2.83 4.38
C HIS A 68 8.69 -3.64 4.15
N THR A 69 8.93 -4.13 2.94
CA THR A 69 10.17 -4.82 2.57
C THR A 69 11.38 -3.90 2.75
N ARG A 70 11.33 -2.65 2.26
CA ARG A 70 12.44 -1.69 2.43
C ARG A 70 12.69 -1.35 3.90
N LEU A 71 11.61 -1.18 4.67
CA LEU A 71 11.66 -0.91 6.09
C LEU A 71 12.32 -2.08 6.82
N THR A 72 11.88 -3.31 6.59
CA THR A 72 12.40 -4.50 7.27
C THR A 72 13.84 -4.84 6.87
N VAL A 73 14.26 -4.52 5.64
CA VAL A 73 15.67 -4.63 5.21
C VAL A 73 16.56 -3.63 5.96
N ALA A 74 16.03 -2.44 6.31
CA ALA A 74 16.74 -1.42 7.08
C ALA A 74 16.81 -1.71 8.60
N LEU A 75 16.17 -2.79 9.08
CA LEU A 75 16.19 -3.20 10.48
C LEU A 75 17.25 -4.27 10.74
N VAL A 76 18.02 -4.07 11.81
CA VAL A 76 18.97 -5.06 12.34
C VAL A 76 18.26 -6.06 13.25
N THR A 77 17.34 -5.57 14.08
CA THR A 77 16.54 -6.38 15.01
C THR A 77 15.16 -5.75 15.20
N ALA A 78 14.20 -6.49 15.76
CA ALA A 78 12.88 -5.99 16.11
C ALA A 78 12.57 -6.32 17.57
N ASP A 79 12.12 -5.34 18.34
CA ASP A 79 11.61 -5.56 19.68
C ASP A 79 10.12 -5.96 19.67
N GLU A 80 9.58 -6.28 20.85
CA GLU A 80 8.18 -6.65 21.00
C GLU A 80 7.23 -5.54 20.58
N VAL A 81 7.53 -4.28 20.93
CA VAL A 81 6.72 -3.11 20.56
C VAL A 81 6.60 -2.96 19.04
N PHE A 82 7.73 -3.06 18.33
CA PHE A 82 7.78 -3.04 16.88
C PHE A 82 6.92 -4.16 16.29
N ASN A 83 7.03 -5.38 16.84
CA ASN A 83 6.22 -6.51 16.38
C ASN A 83 4.72 -6.28 16.62
N THR A 84 4.31 -5.73 17.77
CA THR A 84 2.91 -5.40 18.03
C THR A 84 2.39 -4.34 17.06
N MET A 85 3.16 -3.29 16.80
CA MET A 85 2.83 -2.28 15.79
C MET A 85 2.75 -2.89 14.38
N ASN A 86 3.61 -3.85 14.07
CA ASN A 86 3.57 -4.59 12.82
C ASN A 86 2.28 -5.40 12.69
N LEU A 87 1.82 -6.05 13.76
CA LEU A 87 0.52 -6.74 13.76
C LEU A 87 -0.65 -5.77 13.53
N LEU A 88 -0.60 -4.56 14.08
CA LEU A 88 -1.62 -3.53 13.81
C LEU A 88 -1.62 -3.09 12.35
N LEU A 89 -0.44 -2.90 11.73
CA LEU A 89 -0.35 -2.65 10.29
C LEU A 89 -0.95 -3.82 9.50
N LEU A 90 -0.58 -5.06 9.83
CA LEU A 90 -1.07 -6.24 9.12
C LEU A 90 -2.59 -6.41 9.27
N LEU A 91 -3.16 -6.10 10.44
CA LEU A 91 -4.61 -6.06 10.62
C LEU A 91 -5.29 -5.13 9.61
N LEU A 92 -4.80 -3.88 9.49
CA LEU A 92 -5.34 -2.89 8.56
C LEU A 92 -5.18 -3.35 7.10
N VAL A 93 -4.03 -3.93 6.76
CA VAL A 93 -3.77 -4.50 5.44
C VAL A 93 -4.74 -5.65 5.13
N THR A 94 -4.96 -6.57 6.07
CA THR A 94 -5.91 -7.69 5.89
C THR A 94 -7.35 -7.26 5.76
N PHE A 95 -7.68 -6.04 6.22
CA PHE A 95 -9.01 -5.45 6.06
C PHE A 95 -9.23 -4.79 4.69
N LEU A 96 -8.15 -4.54 3.92
CA LEU A 96 -8.25 -3.88 2.61
C LEU A 96 -9.14 -4.63 1.61
N PRO A 97 -9.05 -5.97 1.44
CA PRO A 97 -9.94 -6.70 0.52
C PRO A 97 -11.41 -6.48 0.83
N PHE A 98 -11.81 -6.49 2.11
CA PHE A 98 -13.18 -6.21 2.51
C PHE A 98 -13.60 -4.78 2.12
N SER A 99 -12.81 -3.77 2.50
CA SER A 99 -13.14 -2.38 2.20
C SER A 99 -13.17 -2.08 0.69
N SER A 100 -12.33 -2.78 -0.09
CA SER A 100 -12.31 -2.72 -1.55
C SER A 100 -13.57 -3.32 -2.17
N ALA A 101 -13.99 -4.50 -1.69
CA ALA A 101 -15.22 -5.15 -2.16
C ALA A 101 -16.45 -4.31 -1.83
N LEU A 102 -16.48 -3.69 -0.64
CA LEU A 102 -17.53 -2.77 -0.25
C LEU A 102 -17.58 -1.55 -1.19
N MET A 103 -16.43 -0.96 -1.51
CA MET A 103 -16.31 0.12 -2.48
C MET A 103 -16.80 -0.30 -3.87
N SER A 104 -16.39 -1.48 -4.36
CA SER A 104 -16.82 -2.07 -5.64
C SER A 104 -18.35 -2.16 -5.72
N HIS A 105 -18.99 -2.74 -4.69
CA HIS A 105 -20.43 -3.00 -4.68
C HIS A 105 -21.29 -1.73 -4.68
N TYR A 106 -20.84 -0.69 -3.96
CA TYR A 106 -21.58 0.57 -3.81
C TYR A 106 -21.00 1.71 -4.66
N LEU A 107 -20.10 1.42 -5.61
CA LEU A 107 -19.42 2.44 -6.40
C LEU A 107 -20.41 3.28 -7.23
N VAL A 108 -21.46 2.62 -7.74
CA VAL A 108 -22.52 3.21 -8.56
C VAL A 108 -23.85 2.95 -7.87
N GLY A 109 -24.18 3.75 -6.86
CA GLY A 109 -25.44 3.59 -6.14
C GLY A 109 -25.55 4.35 -4.83
N PRO A 110 -26.68 4.22 -4.12
CA PRO A 110 -26.85 4.76 -2.78
C PRO A 110 -25.82 4.09 -1.84
N GLY A 111 -25.15 4.89 -0.99
CA GLY A 111 -24.10 4.39 -0.09
C GLY A 111 -22.66 4.54 -0.59
N GLN A 112 -22.46 5.04 -1.82
CA GLN A 112 -21.13 5.30 -2.40
C GLN A 112 -20.19 6.08 -1.46
N ARG A 113 -20.68 7.15 -0.81
CA ARG A 113 -19.88 7.98 0.11
C ARG A 113 -19.31 7.17 1.27
N LEU A 114 -20.13 6.32 1.89
CA LEU A 114 -19.70 5.50 3.01
C LEU A 114 -18.71 4.42 2.55
N ALA A 115 -19.01 3.75 1.45
CA ALA A 115 -18.17 2.66 0.93
C ALA A 115 -16.79 3.15 0.46
N VAL A 116 -16.76 4.20 -0.37
CA VAL A 116 -15.50 4.84 -0.83
C VAL A 116 -14.76 5.47 0.36
N GLY A 117 -15.49 6.07 1.31
CA GLY A 117 -14.92 6.69 2.50
C GLY A 117 -14.25 5.67 3.42
N LEU A 118 -14.88 4.52 3.65
CA LEU A 118 -14.32 3.42 4.44
C LEU A 118 -13.05 2.86 3.80
N PHE A 119 -13.02 2.71 2.48
CA PHE A 119 -11.80 2.32 1.76
C PHE A 119 -10.69 3.37 1.96
N GLY A 120 -11.00 4.65 1.77
CA GLY A 120 -10.05 5.74 1.98
C GLY A 120 -9.50 5.82 3.41
N VAL A 121 -10.36 5.66 4.42
CA VAL A 121 -9.97 5.60 5.84
C VAL A 121 -9.06 4.41 6.08
N ASN A 122 -9.41 3.22 5.58
CA ASN A 122 -8.60 2.03 5.78
C ASN A 122 -7.19 2.19 5.19
N VAL A 123 -7.09 2.69 3.95
CA VAL A 123 -5.78 2.99 3.33
C VAL A 123 -5.01 4.07 4.10
N THR A 124 -5.70 5.11 4.58
CA THR A 124 -5.09 6.18 5.38
C THR A 124 -4.48 5.63 6.66
N LEU A 125 -5.22 4.77 7.38
CA LEU A 125 -4.76 4.13 8.61
C LEU A 125 -3.61 3.16 8.34
N ALA A 126 -3.70 2.32 7.31
CA ALA A 126 -2.63 1.39 6.96
C ALA A 126 -1.32 2.12 6.62
N THR A 127 -1.42 3.23 5.87
CA THR A 127 -0.26 4.03 5.48
C THR A 127 0.30 4.84 6.65
N ALA A 128 -0.54 5.34 7.55
CA ALA A 128 -0.11 5.95 8.81
C ALA A 128 0.62 4.93 9.70
N ALA A 129 0.08 3.72 9.86
CA ALA A 129 0.71 2.65 10.63
C ALA A 129 2.09 2.27 10.06
N SER A 130 2.21 2.20 8.73
CA SER A 130 3.51 2.03 8.05
C SER A 130 4.48 3.19 8.32
N ALA A 131 3.99 4.44 8.32
CA ALA A 131 4.81 5.61 8.64
C ALA A 131 5.28 5.61 10.10
N VAL A 132 4.42 5.19 11.02
CA VAL A 132 4.72 5.05 12.45
C VAL A 132 5.79 3.99 12.68
N LEU A 133 5.69 2.82 12.04
CA LEU A 133 6.72 1.77 12.12
C LEU A 133 8.09 2.27 11.63
N ALA A 134 8.12 2.99 10.50
CA ALA A 134 9.36 3.55 9.97
C ALA A 134 9.95 4.61 10.91
N SER A 135 9.08 5.46 11.48
CA SER A 135 9.47 6.50 12.44
C SER A 135 10.03 5.89 13.73
N TYR A 136 9.41 4.83 14.24
CA TYR A 136 9.85 4.13 15.45
C TYR A 136 11.18 3.41 15.22
N GLY A 137 11.33 2.68 14.11
CA GLY A 137 12.60 2.04 13.73
C GLY A 137 13.75 3.03 13.57
N ARG A 138 13.47 4.27 13.12
CA ARG A 138 14.44 5.36 13.06
C ARG A 138 14.81 5.88 14.44
N TYR A 139 13.82 6.09 15.30
CA TYR A 139 13.98 6.68 16.62
C TYR A 139 14.78 5.76 17.56
N LYS A 140 14.49 4.45 17.53
CA LYS A 140 15.14 3.48 18.40
C LYS A 140 16.44 2.98 17.76
N SER A 141 17.57 3.57 18.16
CA SER A 141 18.91 3.31 17.61
C SER A 141 19.37 1.85 17.72
N GLU A 142 18.78 1.06 18.61
CA GLU A 142 19.07 -0.36 18.76
C GLU A 142 18.50 -1.21 17.61
N LEU A 143 17.46 -0.72 16.92
CA LEU A 143 16.77 -1.47 15.87
C LEU A 143 17.39 -1.26 14.48
N SER A 144 18.16 -0.19 14.27
CA SER A 144 18.69 0.19 12.96
C SER A 144 20.10 0.78 13.04
N SER A 145 20.92 0.50 12.02
CA SER A 145 22.26 1.08 11.93
C SER A 145 22.20 2.59 11.67
N ALA A 146 23.28 3.31 11.96
CA ALA A 146 23.35 4.74 11.69
C ALA A 146 23.11 5.10 10.22
N LYS A 147 23.55 4.24 9.31
CA LYS A 147 23.37 4.38 7.86
C LYS A 147 21.91 4.21 7.46
N ASP A 148 21.20 3.29 8.10
CA ASP A 148 19.83 2.91 7.72
C ASP A 148 18.76 3.86 8.27
N ARG A 149 19.10 4.69 9.28
CA ARG A 149 18.19 5.72 9.82
C ARG A 149 17.76 6.75 8.77
N ALA A 150 18.61 7.07 7.79
CA ALA A 150 18.25 7.96 6.69
C ALA A 150 17.17 7.33 5.80
N THR A 151 17.36 6.07 5.41
CA THR A 151 16.39 5.27 4.66
C THR A 151 15.04 5.20 5.39
N LEU A 152 15.06 4.95 6.71
CA LEU A 152 13.84 4.90 7.52
C LEU A 152 13.15 6.27 7.60
N ALA A 153 13.90 7.37 7.63
CA ALA A 153 13.34 8.72 7.59
C ALA A 153 12.63 9.01 6.26
N GLU A 154 13.25 8.65 5.13
CA GLU A 154 12.66 8.81 3.80
C GLU A 154 11.38 7.97 3.64
N ILE A 155 11.40 6.72 4.13
CA ILE A 155 10.21 5.85 4.16
C ILE A 155 9.11 6.50 5.01
N ALA A 156 9.45 6.93 6.23
CA ALA A 156 8.49 7.57 7.14
C ALA A 156 7.88 8.83 6.53
N GLN A 157 8.69 9.73 5.97
CA GLN A 157 8.23 10.97 5.35
C GLN A 157 7.32 10.70 4.15
N SER A 158 7.74 9.80 3.25
CA SER A 158 6.94 9.40 2.08
C SER A 158 5.59 8.81 2.51
N ARG A 159 5.58 7.98 3.57
CA ARG A 159 4.35 7.36 4.07
C ARG A 159 3.44 8.32 4.82
N TRP A 160 3.99 9.26 5.60
CA TRP A 160 3.21 10.33 6.21
C TRP A 160 2.59 11.25 5.17
N MET A 161 3.35 11.66 4.16
CA MET A 161 2.83 12.47 3.05
C MET A 161 1.71 11.74 2.33
N PHE A 162 1.89 10.45 2.04
CA PHE A 162 0.86 9.64 1.39
C PHE A 162 -0.40 9.47 2.28
N SER A 163 -0.22 9.22 3.57
CA SER A 163 -1.32 9.12 4.53
C SER A 163 -2.08 10.45 4.63
N ALA A 164 -1.40 11.59 4.67
CA ALA A 164 -2.04 12.91 4.68
C ALA A 164 -2.85 13.16 3.40
N LEU A 165 -2.31 12.79 2.22
CA LEU A 165 -3.03 12.89 0.95
C LEU A 165 -4.28 12.00 0.94
N MET A 166 -4.19 10.78 1.45
CA MET A 166 -5.34 9.88 1.56
C MET A 166 -6.35 10.38 2.60
N GLY A 167 -5.91 10.91 3.74
CA GLY A 167 -6.79 11.50 4.76
C GLY A 167 -7.55 12.71 4.22
N LEU A 168 -6.87 13.60 3.48
CA LEU A 168 -7.51 14.72 2.80
C LEU A 168 -8.55 14.22 1.77
N SER A 169 -8.21 13.17 1.02
CA SER A 169 -9.15 12.59 0.05
C SER A 169 -10.43 12.08 0.71
N VAL A 170 -10.37 11.54 1.94
CA VAL A 170 -11.57 11.08 2.67
C VAL A 170 -12.53 12.24 2.92
N VAL A 171 -12.00 13.42 3.26
CA VAL A 171 -12.84 14.62 3.41
C VAL A 171 -13.50 14.99 2.08
N VAL A 172 -12.76 14.89 0.97
CA VAL A 172 -13.29 15.11 -0.38
C VAL A 172 -14.36 14.08 -0.74
N VAL A 173 -14.22 12.80 -0.36
CA VAL A 173 -15.23 11.74 -0.58
C VAL A 173 -16.58 12.11 0.04
N LEU A 174 -16.56 12.65 1.26
CA LEU A 174 -17.79 12.98 1.98
C LEU A 174 -18.61 14.07 1.25
N LEU A 175 -17.93 14.94 0.50
CA LEU A 175 -18.54 16.01 -0.26
C LEU A 175 -18.86 15.58 -1.71
N LEU A 176 -17.90 14.92 -2.38
CA LEU A 176 -17.88 14.63 -3.81
C LEU A 176 -17.28 13.23 -4.10
N PRO A 177 -18.05 12.14 -3.90
CA PRO A 177 -17.53 10.77 -4.00
C PRO A 177 -16.96 10.42 -5.38
N SER A 178 -17.56 10.90 -6.46
CA SER A 178 -17.06 10.67 -7.83
C SER A 178 -15.66 11.24 -8.06
N VAL A 179 -15.35 12.39 -7.45
CA VAL A 179 -14.03 13.03 -7.54
C VAL A 179 -12.96 12.20 -6.82
N ALA A 180 -13.33 11.59 -5.70
CA ALA A 180 -12.40 10.77 -4.94
C ALA A 180 -12.03 9.45 -5.62
N VAL A 181 -12.97 8.82 -6.34
CA VAL A 181 -12.67 7.63 -7.15
C VAL A 181 -11.64 7.98 -8.23
N ALA A 182 -11.81 9.10 -8.93
CA ALA A 182 -10.82 9.58 -9.90
C ALA A 182 -9.46 9.88 -9.23
N PHE A 183 -9.47 10.42 -8.02
CA PHE A 183 -8.26 10.65 -7.24
C PHE A 183 -7.51 9.34 -6.88
N TYR A 184 -8.22 8.30 -6.44
CA TYR A 184 -7.61 6.99 -6.15
C TYR A 184 -7.01 6.33 -7.39
N LEU A 185 -7.67 6.49 -8.54
CA LEU A 185 -7.14 6.01 -9.82
C LEU A 185 -5.89 6.76 -10.23
N LEU A 186 -5.91 8.09 -10.12
CA LEU A 186 -4.76 8.92 -10.42
C LEU A 186 -3.56 8.54 -9.54
N LEU A 187 -3.77 8.38 -8.23
CA LEU A 187 -2.70 7.94 -7.32
C LEU A 187 -2.17 6.55 -7.68
N SER A 188 -3.06 5.61 -8.01
CA SER A 188 -2.65 4.26 -8.43
C SER A 188 -1.80 4.30 -9.70
N ALA A 189 -2.22 5.08 -10.70
CA ALA A 189 -1.46 5.26 -11.94
C ALA A 189 -0.09 5.93 -11.69
N LEU A 190 -0.05 6.98 -10.87
CA LEU A 190 1.20 7.64 -10.48
C LEU A 190 2.18 6.68 -9.78
N MET A 191 1.67 5.76 -8.96
CA MET A 191 2.50 4.74 -8.30
C MET A 191 3.09 3.74 -9.29
N LEU A 192 2.30 3.26 -10.26
CA LEU A 192 2.78 2.36 -11.31
C LEU A 192 3.85 3.00 -12.21
N MET A 193 3.82 4.33 -12.39
CA MET A 193 4.81 5.04 -13.22
C MET A 193 6.17 5.23 -12.55
N ARG A 194 6.27 5.20 -11.21
CA ARG A 194 7.54 5.39 -10.49
C ARG A 194 8.65 4.40 -10.90
N PRO A 195 8.42 3.07 -10.94
CA PRO A 195 9.45 2.12 -11.36
C PRO A 195 9.87 2.28 -12.83
N LEU A 196 8.94 2.63 -13.72
CA LEU A 196 9.23 2.83 -15.14
C LEU A 196 10.22 3.98 -15.39
N ARG A 197 10.11 5.08 -14.62
CA ARG A 197 11.06 6.20 -14.72
C ARG A 197 12.49 5.82 -14.34
N ILE A 198 12.66 4.88 -13.40
CA ILE A 198 13.98 4.43 -12.96
C ILE A 198 14.67 3.62 -14.09
N LEU A 199 13.92 2.79 -14.80
CA LEU A 199 14.44 2.01 -15.94
C LEU A 199 14.86 2.92 -17.12
N THR A 200 14.07 3.95 -17.42
CA THR A 200 14.38 4.89 -18.51
C THR A 200 15.56 5.82 -18.20
N LEU A 201 15.80 6.13 -16.92
CA LEU A 201 16.92 6.99 -16.50
C LEU A 201 18.20 6.19 -16.21
N GLY A 202 18.08 4.91 -15.84
CA GLY A 202 19.22 4.00 -15.66
C GLY A 202 19.95 3.68 -16.96
N GLY A 203 19.23 3.60 -18.09
CA GLY A 203 19.84 3.41 -19.42
C GLY A 203 20.67 4.61 -19.91
N ARG A 204 20.24 5.84 -19.61
CA ARG A 204 20.94 7.06 -20.06
C ARG A 204 22.29 7.32 -19.37
N ARG A 205 22.51 6.74 -18.17
CA ARG A 205 23.74 6.98 -17.40
C ARG A 205 24.92 6.13 -17.85
N GLN A 206 24.68 5.11 -18.66
CA GLN A 206 25.69 4.17 -19.13
C GLN A 206 26.30 4.62 -20.47
N ASP A 207 25.55 5.37 -21.28
CA ASP A 207 26.02 5.95 -22.54
C ASP A 207 27.02 7.11 -22.34
N ASP A 208 26.81 7.99 -21.36
CA ASP A 208 27.72 9.13 -21.09
C ASP A 208 29.13 8.71 -20.59
N THR A 209 29.28 7.50 -20.07
CA THR A 209 30.59 6.97 -19.63
C THR A 209 31.37 6.25 -20.74
N GLY A 210 30.75 6.01 -21.89
CA GLY A 210 31.38 5.31 -23.03
C GLY A 210 32.11 6.22 -24.02
N GLU A 211 31.75 7.52 -24.11
CA GLU A 211 32.29 8.43 -25.13
C GLU A 211 33.52 9.25 -24.68
N ASN A 212 33.86 9.28 -23.39
CA ASN A 212 35.02 10.04 -22.89
C ASN A 212 36.32 9.20 -22.74
N GLY A 213 36.35 8.01 -23.33
CA GLY A 213 37.46 7.05 -23.20
C GLY A 213 38.11 6.59 -24.51
N ALA A 214 37.83 7.25 -25.64
CA ALA A 214 38.43 6.94 -26.94
C ALA A 214 39.34 8.08 -27.42
#